data_AF-A0A2V3JJ39-F1
#
_entry.id   AF-A0A2V3JJ39-F1
#
_cell.length_a   1.000
_cell.length_b   1.000
_cell.length_c   1.000
_cell.angle_alpha   90.00
_cell.angle_beta   90.00
_cell.angle_gamma   90.00
#
_symmetry.space_group_name_H-M   'P 1'
#
loop_
_entity.id
_entity.type
_entity.pdbx_description
1 polymer ?
#
loop_
_entity_poly.entity_id
_entity_poly.type
_entity_poly.pdbx_seq_one_letter_code
_entity_poly.pdbx_strand_id
1 'polypeptide(L)'
;MRVCETRTVVLISVLAGLLLLVALPASASAGLAGFSYQREITTCENSGETLHEYQVLVELAGDDFPEEVRPDGDDIRFTDADGVNLGYWVEEFDAGSEHARIWVKVPLIPASGGAKSFMIKSENVWRETI
;
A
#
# COMPACT_ATOMS: atom_id res chain seq x y z
N MET A 1 3.48 5.82 15.93
CA MET A 1 3.81 5.63 14.50
C MET A 1 4.07 7.01 13.92
N ARG A 2 5.27 7.32 13.42
CA ARG A 2 5.56 8.64 12.83
C ARG A 2 5.36 8.54 11.32
N VAL A 3 4.47 9.38 10.79
CA VAL A 3 4.26 9.51 9.35
C VAL A 3 5.58 9.92 8.71
N CYS A 4 6.08 9.11 7.76
CA CYS A 4 7.23 9.47 6.94
C CYS A 4 6.76 10.54 5.95
N GLU A 5 6.86 11.80 6.36
CA GLU A 5 6.47 12.93 5.52
C GLU A 5 7.50 13.08 4.40
N THR A 6 7.13 12.66 3.19
CA THR A 6 7.91 12.88 1.97
C THR A 6 7.96 14.38 1.70
N ARG A 7 8.98 15.08 2.21
CA ARG A 7 9.18 16.51 1.97
C ARG A 7 9.56 16.75 0.50
N THR A 8 8.58 16.90 -0.38
CA THR A 8 8.78 17.37 -1.75
C THR A 8 9.10 18.88 -1.71
N VAL A 9 10.38 19.24 -1.79
CA VAL A 9 10.80 20.64 -1.91
C VAL A 9 10.76 21.04 -3.39
N VAL A 10 9.68 21.68 -3.83
CA VAL A 10 9.59 22.28 -5.18
C VAL A 10 10.14 23.71 -5.12
N LEU A 11 11.39 23.90 -5.53
CA LEU A 11 11.97 25.24 -5.71
C LEU A 11 11.52 25.80 -7.06
N ILE A 12 10.54 26.69 -7.07
CA ILE A 12 10.09 27.39 -8.27
C ILE A 12 10.87 28.71 -8.38
N SER A 13 11.91 28.75 -9.20
CA SER A 13 12.55 30.00 -9.62
C SER A 13 11.91 30.47 -10.93
N VAL A 14 11.03 31.46 -10.84
CA VAL A 14 10.36 32.09 -11.98
C VAL A 14 11.32 33.10 -12.62
N LEU A 15 11.84 32.82 -13.82
CA LEU A 15 12.34 33.85 -14.72
C LEU A 15 12.21 33.37 -16.18
N ALA A 16 11.12 33.81 -16.81
CA ALA A 16 10.89 34.06 -18.24
C ALA A 16 11.49 33.09 -19.28
N GLY A 17 10.58 32.34 -19.92
CA GLY A 17 10.61 32.16 -21.37
C GLY A 17 11.32 30.92 -21.90
N LEU A 18 10.63 29.77 -21.88
CA LEU A 18 10.55 28.85 -23.01
C LEU A 18 9.47 27.81 -22.71
N LEU A 19 8.50 27.70 -23.60
CA LEU A 19 7.48 26.66 -23.62
C LEU A 19 8.18 25.29 -23.83
N LEU A 20 8.61 24.66 -22.73
CA LEU A 20 8.89 23.24 -22.72
C LEU A 20 7.75 22.60 -21.94
N LEU A 21 6.77 22.10 -22.67
CA LEU A 21 5.81 21.14 -22.16
C LEU A 21 6.61 19.91 -21.76
N VAL A 22 7.14 19.90 -20.53
CA VAL A 22 7.63 18.68 -19.90
C VAL A 22 6.38 17.83 -19.75
N ALA A 23 6.17 16.94 -20.72
CA ALA A 23 5.31 15.81 -20.54
C ALA A 23 5.91 15.05 -19.34
N LEU A 24 5.40 15.36 -18.15
CA LEU A 24 5.46 14.43 -17.04
C LEU A 24 4.99 13.12 -17.65
N PRO A 25 5.77 12.02 -17.60
CA PRO A 25 5.15 10.73 -17.83
C PRO A 25 4.01 10.69 -16.82
N ALA A 26 2.78 10.76 -17.32
CA ALA A 26 1.65 10.33 -16.54
C ALA A 26 2.02 8.90 -16.19
N SER A 27 2.39 8.65 -14.94
CA SER A 27 2.51 7.30 -14.43
C SER A 27 1.18 6.67 -14.76
N ALA A 28 1.16 5.86 -15.82
CA ALA A 28 0.01 5.06 -16.15
C ALA A 28 -0.12 4.14 -14.94
N SER A 29 -1.11 4.42 -14.08
CA SER A 29 -1.55 3.48 -13.06
C SER A 29 -2.21 2.34 -13.83
N ALA A 30 -1.37 1.45 -14.36
CA ALA A 30 -1.81 0.23 -14.99
C ALA A 30 -2.29 -0.69 -13.87
N GLY A 31 -3.62 -0.73 -13.67
CA GLY A 31 -4.30 -1.75 -12.87
C GLY A 31 -5.10 -1.24 -11.69
N LEU A 32 -6.09 -0.36 -11.92
CA LEU A 32 -7.15 -0.02 -10.95
C LEU A 32 -8.55 -0.50 -11.41
N ALA A 33 -8.64 -1.42 -12.35
CA ALA A 33 -9.91 -1.99 -12.78
C ALA A 33 -10.09 -3.37 -12.13
N GLY A 34 -10.83 -3.45 -11.01
CA GLY A 34 -11.28 -4.72 -10.42
C GLY A 34 -11.44 -4.76 -8.90
N PHE A 35 -10.82 -3.85 -8.13
CA PHE A 35 -10.86 -3.89 -6.66
C PHE A 35 -11.75 -2.77 -6.11
N SER A 36 -12.64 -3.08 -5.16
CA SER A 36 -13.55 -2.10 -4.54
C SER A 36 -12.89 -1.38 -3.36
N TYR A 37 -11.95 -2.06 -2.70
CA TYR A 37 -11.08 -1.50 -1.68
C TYR A 37 -9.62 -1.65 -2.09
N GLN A 38 -8.89 -0.53 -2.10
CA GLN A 38 -7.44 -0.52 -2.26
C GLN A 38 -6.84 0.60 -1.40
N ARG A 39 -5.83 0.26 -0.59
CA ARG A 39 -5.15 1.21 0.29
C ARG A 39 -3.65 1.01 0.27
N GLU A 40 -2.91 2.10 0.26
CA GLU A 40 -1.45 2.10 0.39
C GLU A 40 -1.05 2.04 1.86
N ILE A 41 -0.14 1.13 2.20
CA ILE A 41 0.47 1.00 3.52
C ILE A 41 1.95 1.33 3.39
N THR A 42 2.39 2.34 4.14
CA THR A 42 3.79 2.78 4.15
C THR A 42 4.48 2.34 5.43
N THR A 43 5.53 1.54 5.30
CA THR A 43 6.41 1.13 6.40
C THR A 43 7.78 1.79 6.31
N CYS A 44 8.44 1.95 7.45
CA CYS A 44 9.77 2.55 7.54
C CYS A 44 10.73 1.67 8.33
N GLU A 45 11.94 1.59 7.81
CA GLU A 45 13.11 1.00 8.47
C GLU A 45 13.55 1.86 9.67
N ASN A 46 13.90 1.25 10.81
CA ASN A 46 14.26 1.94 12.06
C ASN A 46 15.54 1.41 12.77
N SER A 47 16.11 0.30 12.31
CA SER A 47 17.37 -0.29 12.78
C SER A 47 18.61 0.29 12.10
N GLY A 48 18.47 0.97 10.96
CA GLY A 48 19.58 1.51 10.18
C GLY A 48 20.19 0.52 9.18
N GLU A 49 19.63 -0.68 9.08
CA GLU A 49 20.09 -1.75 8.19
C GLU A 49 19.05 -2.02 7.10
N THR A 50 19.51 -2.49 5.94
CA THR A 50 18.58 -2.92 4.89
C THR A 50 17.99 -4.26 5.28
N LEU A 51 16.67 -4.31 5.39
CA LEU A 51 15.94 -5.52 5.76
C LEU A 51 15.49 -6.25 4.50
N HIS A 52 15.73 -7.56 4.46
CA HIS A 52 15.28 -8.44 3.39
C HIS A 52 14.22 -9.40 3.93
N GLU A 53 13.19 -9.66 3.12
CA GLU A 53 12.15 -10.65 3.43
C GLU A 53 11.50 -10.47 4.82
N TYR A 54 11.36 -9.20 5.22
CA TYR A 54 10.98 -8.82 6.58
C TYR A 54 9.47 -8.84 6.78
N GLN A 55 9.02 -9.33 7.94
CA GLN A 55 7.60 -9.40 8.28
C GLN A 55 7.14 -8.11 8.94
N VAL A 56 6.12 -7.50 8.37
CA VAL A 56 5.49 -6.27 8.87
C VAL A 56 4.09 -6.62 9.33
N LEU A 57 3.77 -6.32 10.59
CA LEU A 57 2.41 -6.44 11.11
C LEU A 57 1.56 -5.29 10.57
N VAL A 58 0.45 -5.65 9.93
CA VAL A 58 -0.62 -4.75 9.51
C VAL A 58 -1.80 -5.01 10.43
N GLU A 59 -2.18 -3.98 11.19
CA GLU A 59 -3.37 -3.98 12.02
C GLU A 59 -4.44 -3.13 11.34
N LEU A 60 -5.62 -3.70 11.13
CA LEU A 60 -6.77 -3.02 10.52
C LEU A 60 -7.89 -2.97 11.55
N ALA A 61 -8.41 -1.77 11.82
CA ALA A 61 -9.50 -1.55 12.76
C ALA A 61 -10.38 -0.36 12.35
N GLY A 62 -11.68 -0.42 12.62
CA GLY A 62 -12.61 0.71 12.37
C GLY A 62 -12.55 1.20 10.92
N ASP A 63 -12.33 2.51 10.70
CA ASP A 63 -12.23 3.11 9.36
C ASP A 63 -11.09 2.53 8.49
N ASP A 64 -10.13 1.82 9.09
CA ASP A 64 -9.05 1.14 8.37
C ASP A 64 -9.48 -0.25 7.87
N PHE A 65 -10.55 -0.83 8.43
CA PHE A 65 -11.06 -2.13 8.06
C PHE A 65 -11.79 -2.07 6.70
N PRO A 66 -11.55 -3.04 5.80
CA PRO A 66 -12.24 -3.08 4.51
C PRO A 66 -13.73 -3.42 4.68
N GLU A 67 -14.62 -2.49 4.31
CA GLU A 67 -16.09 -2.66 4.45
C GLU A 67 -16.66 -3.80 3.59
N GLU A 68 -16.06 -4.05 2.41
CA GLU A 68 -16.52 -5.06 1.44
C GLU A 68 -15.59 -6.29 1.42
N VAL A 69 -15.16 -6.74 2.61
CA VAL A 69 -14.39 -7.99 2.75
C VAL A 69 -15.30 -9.15 3.06
N ARG A 70 -14.95 -10.34 2.59
CA ARG A 70 -15.68 -11.55 2.97
C ARG A 70 -15.52 -11.84 4.47
N PRO A 71 -16.50 -12.49 5.12
CA PRO A 71 -16.41 -12.84 6.55
C PRO A 71 -15.21 -13.70 6.92
N ASP A 72 -14.67 -14.44 5.96
CA ASP A 72 -13.48 -15.29 6.07
C ASP A 72 -12.17 -14.58 5.68
N GLY A 73 -12.23 -13.34 5.14
CA GLY A 73 -11.06 -12.54 4.77
C GLY A 73 -10.23 -13.07 3.59
N ASP A 74 -10.71 -14.10 2.89
CA ASP A 74 -9.96 -14.80 1.83
C ASP A 74 -9.76 -13.96 0.55
N ASP A 75 -10.54 -12.90 0.40
CA ASP A 75 -10.46 -11.91 -0.67
C ASP A 75 -9.43 -10.80 -0.42
N ILE A 76 -8.73 -10.80 0.74
CA ILE A 76 -7.64 -9.87 1.00
C ILE A 76 -6.38 -10.29 0.23
N ARG A 77 -5.79 -9.31 -0.46
CA ARG A 77 -4.53 -9.46 -1.21
C ARG A 77 -3.58 -8.33 -0.85
N PHE A 78 -2.29 -8.65 -0.80
CA PHE A 78 -1.21 -7.67 -0.63
C PHE A 78 -0.34 -7.67 -1.88
N THR A 79 -0.04 -6.49 -2.42
CA THR A 79 0.86 -6.35 -3.57
C THR A 79 1.90 -5.27 -3.33
N ASP A 80 3.06 -5.37 -3.96
CA ASP A 80 3.99 -4.23 -4.02
C ASP A 80 3.49 -3.13 -5.00
N ALA A 81 4.31 -2.10 -5.20
CA ALA A 81 4.03 -0.98 -6.10
C ALA A 81 3.92 -1.40 -7.58
N ASP A 82 4.56 -2.51 -7.97
CA ASP A 82 4.52 -3.07 -9.32
C ASP A 82 3.33 -4.04 -9.51
N GLY A 83 2.54 -4.26 -8.45
CA GLY A 83 1.39 -5.16 -8.46
C GLY A 83 1.73 -6.63 -8.23
N VAL A 84 2.96 -6.94 -7.80
CA VAL A 84 3.39 -8.31 -7.50
C VAL A 84 2.83 -8.73 -6.14
N ASN A 85 2.24 -9.92 -6.08
CA ASN A 85 1.69 -10.46 -4.83
C ASN A 85 2.77 -10.68 -3.77
N LEU A 86 2.49 -10.21 -2.56
CA LEU A 86 3.32 -10.41 -1.38
C LEU A 86 2.81 -11.59 -0.56
N GLY A 87 3.74 -12.34 0.03
CA GLY A 87 3.38 -13.40 0.98
C GLY A 87 2.85 -12.80 2.27
N TYR A 88 1.84 -13.41 2.87
CA TYR A 88 1.27 -12.95 4.14
C TYR A 88 0.76 -14.12 4.98
N TRP A 89 0.56 -13.86 6.27
CA TRP A 89 -0.08 -14.76 7.22
C TRP A 89 -1.11 -13.99 8.05
N VAL A 90 -2.33 -14.51 8.10
CA VAL A 90 -3.43 -13.94 8.89
C VAL A 90 -3.31 -14.49 10.31
N GLU A 91 -2.95 -13.62 11.26
CA GLU A 91 -2.89 -13.96 12.68
C GLU A 91 -4.27 -13.91 13.33
N GLU A 92 -5.04 -12.88 12.99
CA GLU A 92 -6.40 -12.67 13.47
C GLU A 92 -7.23 -11.99 12.40
N PHE A 93 -8.49 -12.41 12.25
CA PHE A 93 -9.45 -11.76 11.38
C PHE A 93 -10.85 -11.95 11.96
N ASP A 94 -11.51 -10.84 12.26
CA ASP A 94 -12.88 -10.81 12.76
C ASP A 94 -13.63 -9.66 12.09
N ALA A 95 -14.44 -10.02 11.08
CA ALA A 95 -15.26 -9.05 10.36
C ALA A 95 -16.41 -8.47 11.19
N GLY A 96 -16.83 -9.13 12.28
CA GLY A 96 -17.92 -8.66 13.13
C GLY A 96 -17.51 -7.52 14.07
N SER A 97 -16.24 -7.51 14.47
CA SER A 97 -15.59 -6.47 15.27
C SER A 97 -14.71 -5.53 14.44
N GLU A 98 -14.72 -5.70 13.11
CA GLU A 98 -13.93 -4.92 12.16
C GLU A 98 -12.45 -4.89 12.53
N HIS A 99 -11.89 -6.05 12.88
CA HIS A 99 -10.52 -6.17 13.37
C HIS A 99 -9.72 -7.24 12.60
N ALA A 100 -8.48 -6.90 12.20
CA ALA A 100 -7.57 -7.87 11.60
C ALA A 100 -6.10 -7.60 11.97
N ARG A 101 -5.35 -8.68 12.17
CA ARG A 101 -3.89 -8.67 12.37
C ARG A 101 -3.26 -9.58 11.33
N ILE A 102 -2.51 -8.99 10.40
CA ILE A 102 -1.97 -9.68 9.24
C ILE A 102 -0.48 -9.38 9.13
N TRP A 103 0.34 -10.43 9.09
CA TRP A 103 1.78 -10.32 8.88
C TRP A 103 2.09 -10.38 7.39
N VAL A 104 2.67 -9.32 6.83
CA VAL A 104 3.01 -9.22 5.41
C VAL A 104 4.53 -9.31 5.24
N LYS A 105 4.98 -10.18 4.34
CA LYS A 105 6.39 -10.37 4.01
C LYS A 105 6.81 -9.36 2.93
N VAL A 106 7.59 -8.35 3.33
CA VAL A 106 8.12 -7.31 2.43
C VAL A 106 9.51 -7.70 1.94
N PRO A 107 9.76 -7.82 0.62
CA PRO A 107 11.02 -8.33 0.08
C PRO A 107 12.24 -7.48 0.43
N LEU A 108 12.09 -6.15 0.50
CA LEU A 108 13.17 -5.22 0.74
C LEU A 108 12.66 -3.96 1.43
N ILE A 109 13.24 -3.63 2.58
CA ILE A 109 13.06 -2.35 3.27
C ILE A 109 14.42 -1.67 3.37
N PRO A 110 14.68 -0.55 2.65
CA PRO A 110 15.98 0.09 2.61
C PRO A 110 16.29 0.73 3.96
N ALA A 111 17.56 0.66 4.33
CA ALA A 111 18.11 1.33 5.50
C ALA A 111 17.78 2.83 5.56
N SER A 112 18.01 3.43 6.72
CA SER A 112 18.04 4.88 6.93
C SER A 112 16.67 5.55 6.73
N GLY A 113 15.60 4.90 7.20
CA GLY A 113 14.25 5.45 7.10
C GLY A 113 13.69 5.41 5.68
N GLY A 114 14.21 4.53 4.83
CA GLY A 114 13.65 4.27 3.51
C GLY A 114 12.19 3.83 3.64
N ALA A 115 11.27 4.66 3.16
CA ALA A 115 9.87 4.29 3.09
C ALA A 115 9.67 3.16 2.07
N LYS A 116 8.84 2.19 2.43
CA LYS A 116 8.34 1.17 1.52
C LYS A 116 6.83 1.12 1.58
N SER A 117 6.24 1.30 0.42
CA SER A 117 4.81 1.22 0.22
C SER A 117 4.44 -0.14 -0.36
N PHE A 118 3.35 -0.71 0.12
CA PHE A 118 2.66 -1.83 -0.51
C PHE A 118 1.16 -1.58 -0.42
N MET A 119 0.39 -2.27 -1.25
CA MET A 119 -1.05 -2.11 -1.36
C MET A 119 -1.76 -3.27 -0.70
N ILE A 120 -2.77 -2.98 0.11
CA ILE A 120 -3.82 -3.95 0.47
C ILE A 120 -4.99 -3.76 -0.51
N LYS A 121 -5.58 -4.87 -0.96
CA LYS A 121 -6.71 -4.91 -1.89
C LYS A 121 -7.73 -5.94 -1.42
N SER A 122 -9.02 -5.70 -1.66
CA SER A 122 -10.05 -6.74 -1.59
C SER A 122 -10.75 -6.93 -2.93
N GLU A 123 -10.90 -8.20 -3.35
CA GLU A 123 -11.60 -8.58 -4.58
C GLU A 123 -13.11 -8.62 -4.34
N ASN A 124 -13.85 -7.74 -5.02
CA ASN A 124 -15.29 -7.67 -4.88
C ASN A 124 -15.97 -8.67 -5.84
N VAL A 125 -15.95 -9.95 -5.49
CA VAL A 125 -16.47 -11.05 -6.33
C VAL A 125 -17.99 -10.96 -6.58
N TRP A 126 -18.72 -10.17 -5.79
CA TRP A 126 -20.20 -10.09 -5.87
C TRP A 126 -20.74 -9.20 -7.00
N ARG A 127 -19.90 -8.41 -7.69
CA ARG A 127 -20.34 -7.46 -8.72
C ARG A 127 -20.22 -7.98 -10.17
N GLU A 128 -19.81 -9.23 -10.38
CA GLU A 128 -19.70 -9.86 -11.71
C GLU A 128 -20.91 -10.73 -12.11
N THR A 129 -22.03 -10.67 -11.37
CA THR A 129 -23.29 -11.32 -11.76
C THR A 129 -24.42 -10.31 -11.93
N ILE A 130 -24.35 -9.50 -12.99
CA ILE A 130 -25.55 -8.94 -13.67
C ILE A 130 -25.25 -8.61 -15.13
#